data_AF-A0AAW5XSH0-F1
#
_entry.id   AF-A0AAW5XSH0-F1
#
_cell.length_a   1.000
_cell.length_b   1.000
_cell.length_c   1.000
_cell.angle_alpha   90.00
_cell.angle_beta   90.00
_cell.angle_gamma   90.00
#
_symmetry.space_group_name_H-M   'P 1'
#
loop_
_entity.id
_entity.type
_entity.pdbx_description
1 polymer ?
#
loop_
_entity_poly.entity_id
_entity_poly.type
_entity_poly.pdbx_seq_one_letter_code
_entity_poly.pdbx_strand_id
1 'polypeptide(L)'
;MLESIKDIGVSNWIGLVSIVVAIFIGVKSIKFAKGALEHSQRSLIVNESYKPIINDINNYRNLKPFSSQPLDFSGIKAVKNGYIFDALEEDWKQKINKILEKENNINKIKKSLDGIASNAICEVINKYIEKTDYEEEVGNIEFKMNGSKLYDVLMSNNLYYLLVRSHVKPEIYCEILVEHIEYDPEAGEIPVKRSECLLPIEKAFEKYMNIGLDPNNELPQFDIDNIEKQIMRVINNNPKHIVMENERTELIKIFNILQDEINERIRELIIPGHKKKRKTSI
;
A
#
# COMPACT_ATOMS: atom_id res chain seq x y z
N MET A 1 -61.09 1.55 67.40
CA MET A 1 -61.78 1.17 66.14
C MET A 1 -61.73 2.28 65.06
N LEU A 2 -61.61 3.57 65.41
CA LEU A 2 -61.39 4.65 64.42
C LEU A 2 -59.92 4.79 63.95
N GLU A 3 -58.94 4.41 64.76
CA GLU A 3 -57.51 4.45 64.36
C GLU A 3 -57.16 3.40 63.30
N SER A 4 -57.72 2.18 63.39
CA SER A 4 -57.44 1.12 62.42
C SER A 4 -58.00 1.41 61.02
N ILE A 5 -59.08 2.20 60.90
CA ILE A 5 -59.66 2.59 59.60
C ILE A 5 -58.80 3.67 58.92
N LYS A 6 -58.13 4.53 59.71
CA LYS A 6 -57.19 5.54 59.20
C LYS A 6 -55.91 4.89 58.66
N ASP A 7 -55.39 3.88 59.36
CA ASP A 7 -54.19 3.13 58.95
C ASP A 7 -54.41 2.28 57.70
N ILE A 8 -55.59 1.68 57.53
CA ILE A 8 -55.96 0.93 56.31
C ILE A 8 -56.02 1.85 55.08
N GLY A 9 -56.50 3.08 55.25
CA GLY A 9 -56.53 4.10 54.19
C GLY A 9 -55.13 4.57 53.77
N VAL A 10 -54.24 4.84 54.73
CA VAL A 10 -52.86 5.28 54.47
C VAL A 10 -52.01 4.13 53.88
N SER A 11 -52.20 2.89 54.36
CA SER A 11 -51.54 1.69 53.84
C SER A 11 -51.87 1.42 52.38
N ASN A 12 -53.14 1.52 51.98
CA ASN A 12 -53.55 1.35 50.58
C ASN A 12 -53.01 2.46 49.66
N TRP A 13 -52.88 3.68 50.17
CA TRP A 13 -52.26 4.80 49.44
C TRP A 13 -50.76 4.61 49.24
N ILE A 14 -50.03 4.16 50.26
CA ILE A 14 -48.60 3.82 50.15
C ILE A 14 -48.40 2.67 49.15
N GLY A 15 -49.28 1.65 49.20
CA GLY A 15 -49.30 0.56 48.22
C GLY A 15 -49.48 1.06 46.79
N LEU A 16 -50.47 1.91 46.54
CA LEU A 16 -50.72 2.50 45.22
C LEU A 16 -49.55 3.38 44.74
N VAL A 17 -49.00 4.24 45.60
CA VAL A 17 -47.83 5.07 45.27
C VAL A 17 -46.61 4.21 44.95
N SER A 18 -46.38 3.13 45.71
CA SER A 18 -45.28 2.20 45.45
C SER A 18 -45.39 1.50 44.09
N ILE A 19 -46.61 1.12 43.67
CA ILE A 19 -46.88 0.52 42.36
C ILE A 19 -46.60 1.54 41.24
N VAL A 20 -47.06 2.78 41.39
CA VAL A 20 -46.82 3.85 40.40
C VAL A 20 -45.32 4.15 40.28
N VAL A 21 -44.59 4.23 41.40
CA VAL A 21 -43.14 4.42 41.41
C VAL A 21 -42.41 3.24 40.77
N ALA A 22 -42.82 2.00 41.07
CA ALA A 22 -42.24 0.80 40.46
C ALA A 22 -42.45 0.76 38.94
N ILE A 23 -43.65 1.12 38.45
CA ILE A 23 -43.94 1.23 37.02
C ILE A 23 -43.08 2.33 36.39
N PHE A 24 -42.95 3.49 37.03
CA PHE A 24 -42.16 4.61 36.52
C PHE A 24 -40.66 4.26 36.42
N ILE A 25 -40.11 3.60 37.45
CA ILE A 25 -38.75 3.06 37.44
C ILE A 25 -38.61 2.02 36.34
N GLY A 26 -39.55 1.08 36.21
CA GLY A 26 -39.57 0.07 35.16
C GLY A 26 -39.53 0.67 33.75
N VAL A 27 -40.37 1.68 33.48
CA VAL A 27 -40.39 2.38 32.19
C VAL A 27 -39.07 3.13 31.93
N LYS A 28 -38.50 3.80 32.94
CA LYS A 28 -37.19 4.46 32.81
C LYS A 28 -36.06 3.45 32.56
N SER A 29 -36.05 2.33 33.28
CA SER A 29 -35.06 1.27 33.12
C SER A 29 -35.12 0.63 31.74
N ILE A 30 -36.32 0.39 31.19
CA ILE A 30 -36.51 -0.10 29.82
C ILE A 30 -35.98 0.91 28.79
N LYS A 31 -36.25 2.21 28.98
CA LYS A 31 -35.70 3.26 28.11
C LYS A 31 -34.17 3.32 28.16
N PHE A 32 -33.58 3.23 29.34
CA PHE A 32 -32.12 3.19 29.51
C PHE A 32 -31.50 1.94 28.88
N ALA A 33 -32.09 0.76 29.11
CA ALA A 33 -31.63 -0.50 28.53
C ALA A 33 -31.72 -0.49 27.00
N LYS A 34 -32.81 0.06 26.44
CA LYS A 34 -32.95 0.24 24.98
C LYS A 34 -31.88 1.17 24.42
N GLY A 35 -31.63 2.32 25.08
CA GLY A 35 -30.57 3.24 24.66
C GLY A 35 -29.17 2.63 24.74
N ALA A 36 -28.89 1.87 25.80
CA ALA A 36 -27.62 1.15 25.96
C ALA A 36 -27.45 0.04 24.90
N LEU A 37 -28.50 -0.70 24.58
CA LEU A 37 -28.50 -1.72 23.54
C LEU A 37 -28.25 -1.11 22.16
N GLU A 38 -28.95 -0.02 21.83
CA GLU A 38 -28.75 0.71 20.58
C GLU A 38 -27.31 1.24 20.47
N HIS A 39 -26.75 1.79 21.55
CA HIS A 39 -25.36 2.24 21.57
C HIS A 39 -24.37 1.07 21.39
N SER A 40 -24.61 -0.06 22.06
CA SER A 40 -23.80 -1.27 21.94
C SER A 40 -23.82 -1.83 20.51
N GLN A 41 -24.99 -1.90 19.87
CA GLN A 41 -25.13 -2.36 18.48
C GLN A 41 -24.43 -1.41 17.51
N ARG A 42 -24.58 -0.10 17.69
CA ARG A 42 -23.88 0.90 16.85
C ARG A 42 -22.36 0.81 17.02
N SER A 43 -21.88 0.65 18.25
CA SER A 43 -20.45 0.47 18.51
C SER A 43 -19.90 -0.82 17.91
N LEU A 44 -20.69 -1.90 17.93
CA LEU A 44 -20.31 -3.18 17.33
C LEU A 44 -20.17 -3.04 15.81
N ILE A 45 -21.15 -2.41 15.15
CA ILE A 45 -21.08 -2.12 13.71
C ILE A 45 -19.81 -1.32 13.38
N VAL A 46 -19.52 -0.25 14.11
CA VAL A 46 -18.32 0.56 13.87
C VAL A 46 -17.04 -0.25 14.04
N ASN A 47 -16.93 -1.05 15.11
CA ASN A 47 -15.71 -1.80 15.41
C ASN A 47 -15.48 -3.00 14.51
N GLU A 48 -16.54 -3.68 14.08
CA GLU A 48 -16.43 -4.91 13.28
C GLU A 48 -16.47 -4.65 11.77
N SER A 49 -16.96 -3.49 11.30
CA SER A 49 -17.02 -3.17 9.87
C SER A 49 -16.19 -1.97 9.45
N TYR A 50 -16.40 -0.81 10.06
CA TYR A 50 -15.80 0.43 9.58
C TYR A 50 -14.35 0.61 10.02
N LYS A 51 -14.05 0.27 11.28
CA LYS A 51 -12.71 0.43 11.86
C LYS A 51 -11.64 -0.42 11.16
N PRO A 52 -11.88 -1.70 10.80
CA PRO A 52 -10.92 -2.48 10.02
C PRO A 52 -10.60 -1.86 8.66
N ILE A 53 -11.62 -1.36 7.95
CA ILE A 53 -11.44 -0.70 6.64
C ILE A 53 -10.60 0.58 6.80
N ILE A 54 -10.94 1.42 7.79
CA ILE A 54 -10.18 2.66 8.04
C ILE A 54 -8.73 2.37 8.41
N ASN A 55 -8.48 1.33 9.21
CA ASN A 55 -7.12 0.95 9.60
C ASN A 55 -6.29 0.56 8.37
N ASP A 56 -6.83 -0.26 7.46
CA ASP A 56 -6.15 -0.62 6.22
C ASP A 56 -5.87 0.59 5.33
N ILE A 57 -6.83 1.52 5.20
CA ILE A 57 -6.64 2.77 4.45
C ILE A 57 -5.51 3.62 5.06
N ASN A 58 -5.47 3.75 6.38
CA ASN A 58 -4.43 4.51 7.08
C ASN A 58 -3.07 3.84 6.97
N ASN A 59 -3.01 2.52 7.12
CA ASN A 59 -1.79 1.73 6.93
C ASN A 59 -1.24 1.89 5.51
N TYR A 60 -2.10 1.85 4.50
CA TYR A 60 -1.71 2.12 3.11
C TYR A 60 -1.08 3.50 2.93
N ARG A 61 -1.69 4.54 3.51
CA ARG A 61 -1.15 5.92 3.42
C ARG A 61 0.20 6.08 4.10
N ASN A 62 0.51 5.24 5.09
CA ASN A 62 1.80 5.22 5.77
C ASN A 62 2.88 4.44 4.99
N LEU A 63 2.51 3.69 3.94
CA LEU A 63 3.48 3.02 3.09
C LEU A 63 4.25 4.05 2.25
N LYS A 64 5.56 3.83 2.10
CA LYS A 64 6.36 4.62 1.17
C LYS A 64 5.78 4.49 -0.26
N PRO A 65 5.72 5.59 -1.04
CA PRO A 65 5.17 5.56 -2.39
C PRO A 65 5.83 4.50 -3.28
N PHE A 66 7.14 4.28 -3.11
CA PHE A 66 7.93 3.38 -3.93
C PHE A 66 8.42 2.17 -3.13
N SER A 67 7.46 1.36 -2.65
CA SER A 67 7.74 0.13 -1.92
C SER A 67 7.32 -1.12 -2.70
N SER A 68 8.22 -2.11 -2.76
CA SER A 68 8.03 -3.46 -3.26
C SER A 68 7.32 -4.36 -2.26
N GLN A 69 7.16 -3.91 -1.00
CA GLN A 69 6.43 -4.64 0.03
C GLN A 69 5.00 -4.91 -0.45
N PRO A 70 4.49 -6.15 -0.36
CA PRO A 70 3.11 -6.44 -0.73
C PRO A 70 2.12 -5.54 0.01
N LEU A 71 1.08 -5.09 -0.70
CA LEU A 71 -0.08 -4.51 -0.06
C LEU A 71 -0.81 -5.60 0.73
N ASP A 72 -1.30 -5.25 1.92
CA ASP A 72 -2.11 -6.13 2.75
C ASP A 72 -3.36 -5.40 3.24
N PHE A 73 -4.51 -5.82 2.74
CA PHE A 73 -5.82 -5.36 3.19
C PHE A 73 -6.57 -6.43 3.99
N SER A 74 -5.90 -6.97 5.01
CA SER A 74 -6.42 -8.03 5.87
C SER A 74 -7.69 -7.60 6.63
N GLY A 75 -7.79 -6.34 7.06
CA GLY A 75 -8.99 -5.78 7.68
C GLY A 75 -10.18 -5.77 6.73
N ILE A 76 -10.00 -5.30 5.49
CA ILE A 76 -11.03 -5.30 4.45
C ILE A 76 -11.44 -6.72 4.08
N LYS A 77 -10.49 -7.66 3.98
CA LYS A 77 -10.78 -9.10 3.76
C LYS A 77 -11.62 -9.69 4.90
N ALA A 78 -11.28 -9.36 6.15
CA ALA A 78 -12.05 -9.81 7.31
C ALA A 78 -13.49 -9.30 7.26
N VAL A 79 -13.69 -8.02 6.89
CA VAL A 79 -15.03 -7.45 6.72
C VAL A 79 -15.78 -8.17 5.61
N LYS A 80 -15.17 -8.38 4.43
CA LYS A 80 -15.79 -9.09 3.29
C LYS A 80 -16.24 -10.51 3.66
N ASN A 81 -15.46 -11.21 4.47
CA ASN A 81 -15.77 -12.58 4.90
C ASN A 81 -16.72 -12.63 6.10
N GLY A 82 -17.00 -11.49 6.74
CA GLY A 82 -17.88 -11.38 7.89
C GLY A 82 -19.34 -11.17 7.50
N TYR A 83 -20.25 -11.51 8.41
CA TYR A 83 -21.70 -11.37 8.22
C TYR A 83 -22.16 -9.92 7.98
N ILE A 84 -21.39 -8.91 8.42
CA ILE A 84 -21.74 -7.50 8.25
C ILE A 84 -21.62 -7.08 6.78
N PHE A 85 -20.79 -7.76 5.98
CA PHE A 85 -20.62 -7.43 4.57
C PHE A 85 -21.95 -7.43 3.81
N ASP A 86 -22.79 -8.43 4.04
CA ASP A 86 -24.10 -8.56 3.38
C ASP A 86 -25.04 -7.40 3.71
N ALA A 87 -24.87 -6.78 4.87
CA ALA A 87 -25.65 -5.62 5.31
C ALA A 87 -25.12 -4.27 4.80
N LEU A 88 -23.94 -4.24 4.14
CA LEU A 88 -23.41 -3.02 3.54
C LEU A 88 -24.19 -2.62 2.27
N GLU A 89 -24.15 -1.32 1.96
CA GLU A 89 -24.69 -0.79 0.72
C GLU A 89 -23.96 -1.41 -0.49
N GLU A 90 -24.69 -1.65 -1.59
CA GLU A 90 -24.15 -2.34 -2.76
C GLU A 90 -22.95 -1.59 -3.37
N ASP A 91 -23.02 -0.26 -3.41
CA ASP A 91 -21.92 0.59 -3.85
C ASP A 91 -20.64 0.41 -2.99
N TRP A 92 -20.79 0.19 -1.68
CA TRP A 92 -19.65 -0.10 -0.80
C TRP A 92 -19.07 -1.48 -1.05
N LYS A 93 -19.93 -2.49 -1.25
CA LYS A 93 -19.51 -3.84 -1.63
C LYS A 93 -18.70 -3.82 -2.92
N GLN A 94 -19.13 -3.05 -3.92
CA GLN A 94 -18.41 -2.86 -5.18
C GLN A 94 -17.05 -2.19 -4.96
N LYS A 95 -16.96 -1.13 -4.14
CA LYS A 95 -15.70 -0.48 -3.79
C LYS A 95 -14.73 -1.43 -3.07
N ILE A 96 -15.23 -2.20 -2.09
CA ILE A 96 -14.45 -3.21 -1.36
C ILE A 96 -13.90 -4.27 -2.33
N ASN A 97 -14.74 -4.80 -3.21
CA ASN A 97 -14.31 -5.79 -4.19
C ASN A 97 -13.25 -5.23 -5.15
N LYS A 98 -13.42 -4.00 -5.63
CA LYS A 98 -12.42 -3.31 -6.45
C LYS A 98 -11.10 -3.11 -5.70
N ILE A 99 -11.14 -2.73 -4.42
CA ILE A 99 -9.92 -2.60 -3.59
C ILE A 99 -9.13 -3.90 -3.58
N LEU A 100 -9.80 -5.03 -3.34
CA LEU A 100 -9.15 -6.35 -3.26
C LEU A 100 -8.66 -6.85 -4.63
N GLU A 101 -9.36 -6.52 -5.71
CA GLU A 101 -8.90 -6.79 -7.07
C GLU A 101 -7.60 -6.03 -7.37
N LYS A 102 -7.57 -4.73 -7.06
CA LYS A 102 -6.39 -3.87 -7.24
C LYS A 102 -5.21 -4.30 -6.38
N GLU A 103 -5.47 -4.70 -5.12
CA GLU A 103 -4.46 -5.30 -4.25
C GLU A 103 -3.75 -6.48 -4.94
N ASN A 104 -4.53 -7.41 -5.50
CA ASN A 104 -4.00 -8.58 -6.19
C ASN A 104 -3.20 -8.20 -7.45
N ASN A 105 -3.70 -7.27 -8.26
CA ASN A 105 -3.01 -6.81 -9.48
C ASN A 105 -1.68 -6.13 -9.15
N ILE A 106 -1.69 -5.20 -8.20
CA ILE A 106 -0.47 -4.49 -7.75
C ILE A 106 0.52 -5.50 -7.17
N ASN A 107 0.07 -6.43 -6.32
CA ASN A 107 0.95 -7.43 -5.72
C ASN A 107 1.56 -8.40 -6.74
N LYS A 108 0.86 -8.73 -7.83
CA LYS A 108 1.42 -9.51 -8.95
C LYS A 108 2.56 -8.73 -9.63
N ILE A 109 2.37 -7.44 -9.87
CA ILE A 109 3.38 -6.59 -10.52
C ILE A 109 4.59 -6.38 -9.60
N LYS A 110 4.37 -6.19 -8.28
CA LYS A 110 5.42 -6.02 -7.27
C LYS A 110 6.47 -7.14 -7.26
N LYS A 111 6.09 -8.36 -7.63
CA LYS A 111 7.03 -9.49 -7.78
C LYS A 111 8.06 -9.31 -8.89
N SER A 112 7.76 -8.47 -9.88
CA SER A 112 8.63 -8.23 -11.04
C SER A 112 9.38 -6.89 -11.01
N LEU A 113 9.20 -6.08 -9.95
CA LEU A 113 9.80 -4.74 -9.89
C LEU A 113 11.32 -4.75 -9.89
N ASP A 114 11.96 -5.73 -9.25
CA ASP A 114 13.43 -5.84 -9.30
C ASP A 114 13.94 -6.20 -10.69
N GLY A 115 13.20 -7.03 -11.44
CA GLY A 115 13.51 -7.31 -12.83
C GLY A 115 13.36 -6.06 -13.70
N ILE A 116 12.34 -5.22 -13.43
CA ILE A 116 12.18 -3.93 -14.12
C ILE A 116 13.34 -2.99 -13.80
N ALA A 117 13.77 -2.90 -12.54
CA ALA A 117 14.90 -2.08 -12.13
C ALA A 117 16.22 -2.58 -12.74
N SER A 118 16.47 -3.89 -12.68
CA SER A 118 17.64 -4.54 -13.29
C SER A 118 17.71 -4.24 -14.79
N ASN A 119 16.64 -4.53 -15.52
CA ASN A 119 16.57 -4.28 -16.96
C ASN A 119 16.77 -2.80 -17.31
N ALA A 120 16.25 -1.89 -16.50
CA ALA A 120 16.42 -0.46 -16.74
C ALA A 120 17.88 -0.01 -16.59
N ILE A 121 18.60 -0.55 -15.61
CA ILE A 121 20.04 -0.30 -15.44
C ILE A 121 20.81 -0.91 -16.62
N CYS A 122 20.56 -2.18 -16.97
CA CYS A 122 21.21 -2.85 -18.09
C CYS A 122 21.00 -2.09 -19.41
N GLU A 123 19.76 -1.70 -19.73
CA GLU A 123 19.44 -0.97 -20.95
C GLU A 123 20.21 0.35 -21.04
N VAL A 124 20.31 1.08 -19.92
CA VAL A 124 21.06 2.33 -19.91
C VAL A 124 22.55 2.08 -20.09
N ILE A 125 23.16 1.10 -19.40
CA ILE A 125 24.58 0.78 -19.58
C ILE A 125 24.87 0.32 -21.02
N ASN A 126 24.04 -0.58 -21.55
CA ASN A 126 24.23 -1.15 -22.89
C ASN A 126 24.13 -0.07 -23.98
N LYS A 127 23.30 0.96 -23.82
CA LYS A 127 23.29 2.13 -24.73
C LYS A 127 24.61 2.91 -24.79
N TYR A 128 25.45 2.82 -23.77
CA TYR A 128 26.80 3.42 -23.80
C TYR A 128 27.81 2.44 -24.40
N ILE A 129 27.71 1.15 -24.05
CA ILE A 129 28.52 0.09 -24.65
C ILE A 129 28.34 0.05 -26.17
N GLU A 130 27.12 0.10 -26.69
CA GLU A 130 26.82 0.10 -28.13
C GLU A 130 27.41 1.30 -28.89
N LYS A 131 27.74 2.41 -28.19
CA LYS A 131 28.40 3.57 -28.79
C LYS A 131 29.92 3.43 -28.85
N THR A 132 30.44 2.34 -28.32
CA THR A 132 31.87 2.00 -28.23
C THR A 132 32.11 0.64 -28.88
N ASP A 133 33.36 0.32 -29.20
CA ASP A 133 33.72 -0.97 -29.83
C ASP A 133 33.89 -2.10 -28.78
N TYR A 134 33.09 -2.11 -27.71
CA TYR A 134 33.13 -3.19 -26.72
C TYR A 134 32.30 -4.39 -27.21
N GLU A 135 32.87 -5.60 -27.10
CA GLU A 135 32.20 -6.88 -27.41
C GLU A 135 31.30 -7.39 -26.27
N GLU A 136 31.37 -6.74 -25.11
CA GLU A 136 30.69 -7.12 -23.87
C GLU A 136 29.26 -6.55 -23.82
N GLU A 137 28.36 -7.16 -23.05
CA GLU A 137 27.02 -6.65 -22.73
C GLU A 137 26.76 -6.79 -21.23
N VAL A 138 25.99 -5.89 -20.62
CA VAL A 138 25.42 -6.12 -19.28
C VAL A 138 24.10 -6.88 -19.40
N GLY A 139 24.08 -8.12 -18.94
CA GLY A 139 22.90 -9.00 -19.02
C GLY A 139 21.93 -8.85 -17.87
N ASN A 140 22.43 -8.73 -16.65
CA ASN A 140 21.61 -8.66 -15.43
C ASN A 140 22.32 -7.88 -14.32
N ILE A 141 21.54 -7.42 -13.35
CA ILE A 141 22.02 -6.80 -12.11
C ILE A 141 21.79 -7.75 -10.93
N GLU A 142 22.87 -8.20 -10.31
CA GLU A 142 22.81 -8.83 -9.00
C GLU A 142 22.80 -7.77 -7.90
N PHE A 143 21.83 -7.87 -6.99
CA PHE A 143 21.69 -6.96 -5.86
C PHE A 143 21.70 -7.72 -4.55
N LYS A 144 22.60 -7.34 -3.63
CA LYS A 144 22.73 -7.95 -2.30
C LYS A 144 22.67 -6.87 -1.23
N MET A 145 21.55 -6.83 -0.51
CA MET A 145 21.37 -6.01 0.69
C MET A 145 20.29 -6.63 1.58
N ASN A 146 20.60 -6.82 2.86
CA ASN A 146 19.64 -7.41 3.79
C ASN A 146 18.42 -6.50 3.98
N GLY A 147 17.22 -7.08 3.81
CA GLY A 147 15.94 -6.42 4.07
C GLY A 147 15.54 -5.33 3.07
N SER A 148 16.26 -5.19 1.95
CA SER A 148 15.94 -4.22 0.89
C SER A 148 15.94 -4.89 -0.47
N LYS A 149 15.23 -4.29 -1.43
CA LYS A 149 15.18 -4.74 -2.82
C LYS A 149 15.77 -3.69 -3.75
N LEU A 150 16.26 -4.09 -4.92
CA LEU A 150 16.91 -3.19 -5.88
C LEU A 150 15.99 -2.03 -6.26
N TYR A 151 14.72 -2.34 -6.60
CA TYR A 151 13.75 -1.33 -6.95
C TYR A 151 13.54 -0.30 -5.84
N ASP A 152 13.39 -0.75 -4.59
CA ASP A 152 13.14 0.15 -3.45
C ASP A 152 14.33 1.06 -3.18
N VAL A 153 15.55 0.52 -3.28
CA VAL A 153 16.78 1.28 -3.07
C VAL A 153 16.97 2.32 -4.16
N LEU A 154 16.74 1.95 -5.42
CA LEU A 154 16.85 2.85 -6.57
C LEU A 154 15.81 3.97 -6.53
N MET A 155 14.57 3.66 -6.16
CA MET A 155 13.49 4.66 -6.11
C MET A 155 13.54 5.57 -4.86
N SER A 156 14.26 5.15 -3.80
CA SER A 156 14.32 5.90 -2.53
C SER A 156 15.61 6.70 -2.35
N ASN A 157 16.66 6.39 -3.10
CA ASN A 157 17.97 7.03 -2.97
C ASN A 157 18.41 7.59 -4.31
N ASN A 158 19.12 8.71 -4.27
CA ASN A 158 19.81 9.23 -5.44
C ASN A 158 20.99 8.29 -5.79
N LEU A 159 21.19 8.07 -7.09
CA LEU A 159 22.20 7.13 -7.60
C LEU A 159 23.62 7.53 -7.22
N TYR A 160 23.92 8.83 -7.16
CA TYR A 160 25.23 9.33 -6.69
C TYR A 160 25.49 8.92 -5.24
N TYR A 161 24.47 8.94 -4.38
CA TYR A 161 24.64 8.47 -3.00
C TYR A 161 24.96 6.98 -2.95
N LEU A 162 24.29 6.17 -3.79
CA LEU A 162 24.50 4.73 -3.86
C LEU A 162 25.92 4.37 -4.34
N LEU A 163 26.41 5.06 -5.37
CA LEU A 163 27.70 4.75 -6.00
C LEU A 163 28.90 5.35 -5.24
N VAL A 164 28.75 6.56 -4.69
CA VAL A 164 29.88 7.40 -4.24
C VAL A 164 29.93 7.59 -2.72
N ARG A 165 28.80 7.83 -2.04
CA ARG A 165 28.77 8.32 -0.64
C ARG A 165 28.17 7.39 0.40
N SER A 166 27.72 6.18 0.04
CA SER A 166 27.00 5.33 0.99
C SER A 166 27.91 4.74 2.07
N HIS A 167 27.58 5.00 3.35
CA HIS A 167 28.20 4.34 4.51
C HIS A 167 27.73 2.88 4.70
N VAL A 168 26.59 2.52 4.11
CA VAL A 168 26.07 1.15 4.03
C VAL A 168 25.92 0.84 2.55
N LYS A 169 27.02 0.50 1.90
CA LYS A 169 27.07 0.36 0.46
C LYS A 169 26.31 -0.90 0.04
N PRO A 170 25.18 -0.78 -0.69
CA PRO A 170 24.55 -1.97 -1.26
C PRO A 170 25.53 -2.60 -2.24
N GLU A 171 25.60 -3.92 -2.24
CA GLU A 171 26.41 -4.67 -3.19
C GLU A 171 25.60 -4.83 -4.48
N ILE A 172 26.00 -4.10 -5.52
CA ILE A 172 25.36 -4.13 -6.84
C ILE A 172 26.41 -4.56 -7.86
N TYR A 173 26.15 -5.67 -8.55
CA TYR A 173 27.04 -6.22 -9.57
C TYR A 173 26.32 -6.32 -10.91
N CYS A 174 27.02 -5.93 -11.97
CA CYS A 174 26.65 -6.15 -13.35
C CYS A 174 27.18 -7.51 -13.81
N GLU A 175 26.29 -8.37 -14.26
CA GLU A 175 26.66 -9.59 -14.97
C GLU A 175 27.09 -9.22 -16.39
N ILE A 176 28.38 -9.41 -16.67
CA ILE A 176 28.97 -9.12 -17.98
C ILE A 176 28.88 -10.38 -18.84
N LEU A 177 28.25 -10.22 -20.00
CA LEU A 177 28.07 -11.24 -21.01
C LEU A 177 29.01 -10.97 -22.19
N VAL A 178 29.61 -12.04 -22.72
CA VAL A 178 30.40 -11.99 -23.96
C VAL A 178 29.87 -13.02 -24.94
N GLU A 179 29.98 -12.73 -26.23
CA GLU A 179 29.59 -13.66 -27.29
C GLU A 179 30.65 -14.76 -27.44
N HIS A 180 30.22 -16.00 -27.31
CA HIS A 180 31.03 -17.19 -27.58
C HIS A 180 30.43 -17.96 -28.76
N ILE A 181 31.29 -18.57 -29.57
CA ILE A 181 30.85 -19.50 -30.60
C ILE A 181 30.76 -20.90 -29.99
N GLU A 182 29.56 -21.47 -29.99
CA GLU A 182 29.31 -22.84 -29.55
C GLU A 182 28.88 -23.72 -30.73
N TYR A 183 29.19 -25.01 -30.65
CA TYR A 183 28.82 -25.96 -31.70
C TYR A 183 27.52 -26.69 -31.32
N ASP A 184 26.47 -26.47 -32.12
CA ASP A 184 25.23 -27.22 -32.09
C ASP A 184 25.25 -28.35 -33.16
N PRO A 185 24.91 -29.60 -32.80
CA PRO A 185 24.95 -30.72 -33.75
C PRO A 185 24.02 -30.60 -34.96
N GLU A 186 22.95 -29.79 -34.89
CA GLU A 186 21.98 -29.62 -35.98
C GLU A 186 22.14 -28.27 -36.70
N ALA A 187 22.50 -27.22 -35.98
CA ALA A 187 22.61 -25.85 -36.50
C ALA A 187 24.06 -25.41 -36.81
N GLY A 188 25.09 -26.18 -36.42
CA GLY A 188 26.48 -25.82 -36.61
C GLY A 188 26.98 -24.80 -35.57
N GLU A 189 27.87 -23.90 -35.96
CA GLU A 189 28.39 -22.84 -35.08
C GLU A 189 27.31 -21.78 -34.82
N ILE A 190 26.95 -21.59 -33.55
CA ILE A 190 25.96 -20.61 -33.09
C ILE A 190 26.60 -19.63 -32.10
N PRO A 191 26.37 -18.32 -32.25
CA PRO A 191 26.78 -17.34 -31.25
C PRO A 191 25.87 -17.45 -30.02
N VAL A 192 26.48 -17.60 -28.85
CA VAL A 192 25.81 -17.71 -27.55
C VAL A 192 26.44 -16.72 -26.58
N LYS A 193 25.60 -15.88 -25.96
CA LYS A 193 26.07 -14.99 -24.88
C LYS A 193 26.25 -15.77 -23.59
N ARG A 194 27.46 -15.75 -23.03
CA ARG A 194 27.77 -16.39 -21.73
C ARG A 194 28.24 -15.37 -20.73
N SER A 195 27.89 -15.62 -19.47
CA SER A 195 28.36 -14.87 -18.32
C SER A 195 29.85 -15.09 -18.14
N GLU A 196 30.64 -14.03 -18.25
CA GLU A 196 32.08 -14.07 -18.07
C GLU A 196 32.45 -13.69 -16.63
N CYS A 197 31.89 -12.59 -16.13
CA CYS A 197 32.19 -12.11 -14.77
C CYS A 197 31.08 -11.24 -14.16
N LEU A 198 31.18 -11.06 -12.84
CA LEU A 198 30.41 -10.07 -12.08
C LEU A 198 31.28 -8.84 -11.82
N LEU A 199 30.91 -7.71 -12.41
CA LEU A 199 31.61 -6.44 -12.26
C LEU A 199 30.83 -5.53 -11.30
N PRO A 200 31.43 -4.98 -10.22
CA PRO A 200 30.77 -3.96 -9.39
C PRO A 200 30.23 -2.81 -10.24
N ILE A 201 29.02 -2.34 -9.94
CA ILE A 201 28.34 -1.31 -10.75
C ILE A 201 29.17 -0.04 -10.92
N GLU A 202 29.98 0.32 -9.91
CA GLU A 202 30.88 1.46 -9.97
C GLU A 202 31.92 1.31 -11.08
N LYS A 203 32.52 0.11 -11.15
CA LYS A 203 33.51 -0.21 -12.19
C LYS A 203 32.87 -0.28 -13.57
N ALA A 204 31.61 -0.72 -13.66
CA ALA A 204 30.86 -0.70 -14.91
C ALA A 204 30.63 0.75 -15.39
N PHE A 205 30.28 1.67 -14.48
CA PHE A 205 30.12 3.09 -14.81
C PHE A 205 31.44 3.74 -15.22
N GLU A 206 32.54 3.44 -14.53
CA GLU A 206 33.87 3.92 -14.91
C GLU A 206 34.30 3.37 -16.28
N LYS A 207 34.13 2.07 -16.53
CA LYS A 207 34.58 1.39 -17.77
C LYS A 207 33.74 1.77 -18.99
N TYR A 208 32.42 1.70 -18.88
CA TYR A 208 31.52 1.82 -20.04
C TYR A 208 30.96 3.22 -20.24
N MET A 209 30.85 4.02 -19.18
CA MET A 209 30.31 5.38 -19.25
C MET A 209 31.37 6.46 -19.10
N ASN A 210 32.62 6.10 -18.77
CA ASN A 210 33.72 7.02 -18.51
C ASN A 210 33.39 8.06 -17.42
N ILE A 211 32.63 7.63 -16.39
CA ILE A 211 32.26 8.48 -15.24
C ILE A 211 33.25 8.19 -14.12
N GLY A 212 34.12 9.15 -13.78
CA GLY A 212 35.02 9.03 -12.64
C GLY A 212 34.28 9.21 -11.31
N LEU A 213 34.37 8.25 -10.40
CA LEU A 213 33.60 8.23 -9.15
C LEU A 213 34.36 8.82 -7.94
N ASP A 214 35.05 9.95 -8.14
CA ASP A 214 35.74 10.65 -7.04
C ASP A 214 34.73 11.42 -6.16
N PRO A 215 34.63 11.12 -4.86
CA PRO A 215 33.70 11.79 -3.94
C PRO A 215 33.93 13.30 -3.77
N ASN A 216 35.10 13.82 -4.19
CA ASN A 216 35.48 15.22 -4.07
C ASN A 216 35.27 16.05 -5.34
N ASN A 217 34.83 15.43 -6.44
CA ASN A 217 34.60 16.11 -7.71
C ASN A 217 33.09 16.41 -7.91
N GLU A 218 32.73 17.58 -8.46
CA GLU A 218 31.34 17.99 -8.73
C GLU A 218 30.81 17.48 -10.08
N LEU A 219 31.69 17.29 -11.08
CA LEU A 219 31.35 16.73 -12.39
C LEU A 219 30.67 15.34 -12.33
N PRO A 220 31.12 14.39 -11.49
CA PRO A 220 30.50 13.07 -11.34
C PRO A 220 29.03 13.16 -10.94
N GLN A 221 28.65 14.15 -10.13
CA GLN A 221 27.26 14.28 -9.67
C GLN A 221 26.33 14.64 -10.83
N PHE A 222 26.75 15.57 -11.71
CA PHE A 222 25.96 15.94 -12.88
C PHE A 222 25.76 14.76 -13.83
N ASP A 223 26.82 14.01 -14.12
CA ASP A 223 26.76 12.86 -15.02
C ASP A 223 25.89 11.74 -14.42
N ILE A 224 26.05 11.45 -13.13
CA ILE A 224 25.24 10.44 -12.44
C ILE A 224 23.77 10.84 -12.38
N ASP A 225 23.45 12.11 -12.11
CA ASP A 225 22.06 12.60 -12.11
C ASP A 225 21.42 12.46 -13.51
N ASN A 226 22.21 12.61 -14.58
CA ASN A 226 21.72 12.39 -15.94
C ASN A 226 21.48 10.89 -16.23
N ILE A 227 22.35 10.01 -15.75
CA ILE A 227 22.14 8.55 -15.83
C ILE A 227 20.91 8.13 -15.03
N GLU A 228 20.74 8.64 -13.82
CA GLU A 228 19.56 8.39 -12.98
C GLU A 228 18.27 8.77 -13.73
N LYS A 229 18.23 9.95 -14.36
CA LYS A 229 17.09 10.36 -15.19
C LYS A 229 16.81 9.40 -16.34
N GLN A 230 17.84 8.84 -16.97
CA GLN A 230 17.66 7.85 -18.04
C GLN A 230 17.09 6.54 -17.51
N ILE A 231 17.62 6.03 -16.40
CA ILE A 231 17.12 4.80 -15.75
C ILE A 231 15.65 4.99 -15.33
N MET A 232 15.34 6.12 -14.69
CA MET A 232 13.98 6.44 -14.25
C MET A 232 13.01 6.57 -15.43
N ARG A 233 13.45 7.09 -16.59
CA ARG A 233 12.62 7.10 -17.81
C ARG A 233 12.30 5.69 -18.29
N VAL A 234 13.27 4.78 -18.28
CA VAL A 234 13.03 3.38 -18.69
C VAL A 234 12.04 2.70 -17.74
N ILE A 235 12.19 2.88 -16.43
CA ILE A 235 11.26 2.36 -15.43
C ILE A 235 9.85 2.91 -15.63
N ASN A 236 9.71 4.23 -15.73
CA ASN A 236 8.41 4.89 -15.86
C ASN A 236 7.70 4.60 -17.19
N ASN A 237 8.45 4.21 -18.22
CA ASN A 237 7.91 3.78 -19.51
C ASN A 237 7.59 2.28 -19.56
N ASN A 238 7.94 1.51 -18.51
CA ASN A 238 7.63 0.10 -18.47
C ASN A 238 6.11 -0.12 -18.36
N PRO A 239 5.48 -0.93 -19.25
CA PRO A 239 4.03 -1.12 -19.25
C PRO A 239 3.48 -1.62 -17.91
N LYS A 240 4.19 -2.52 -17.22
CA LYS A 240 3.75 -3.04 -15.92
C LYS A 240 3.84 -1.97 -14.84
N HIS A 241 4.87 -1.12 -14.86
CA HIS A 241 5.01 -0.01 -13.93
C HIS A 241 3.90 1.02 -14.12
N ILE A 242 3.59 1.39 -15.37
CA ILE A 242 2.47 2.29 -15.70
C ILE A 242 1.14 1.73 -15.18
N VAL A 243 0.86 0.45 -15.42
CA VAL A 243 -0.36 -0.20 -14.90
C VAL A 243 -0.40 -0.14 -13.37
N MET A 244 0.71 -0.42 -12.68
CA MET A 244 0.76 -0.34 -11.22
C MET A 244 0.46 1.08 -10.69
N GLU A 245 1.03 2.12 -11.31
CA GLU A 245 0.80 3.51 -10.90
C GLU A 245 -0.65 3.97 -11.16
N ASN A 246 -1.25 3.52 -12.27
CA ASN A 246 -2.67 3.75 -12.55
C ASN A 246 -3.55 3.07 -11.50
N GLU A 247 -3.27 1.80 -11.19
CA GLU A 247 -4.00 1.03 -10.17
C GLU A 247 -3.89 1.68 -8.79
N ARG A 248 -2.70 2.15 -8.40
CA ARG A 248 -2.47 2.91 -7.16
C ARG A 248 -3.27 4.21 -7.12
N THR A 249 -3.27 4.95 -8.22
CA THR A 249 -4.02 6.21 -8.35
C THR A 249 -5.52 5.98 -8.18
N GLU A 250 -6.06 4.95 -8.82
CA GLU A 250 -7.47 4.57 -8.67
C GLU A 250 -7.79 4.07 -7.26
N LEU A 251 -6.89 3.29 -6.66
CA LEU A 251 -7.05 2.82 -5.29
C LEU A 251 -7.15 3.99 -4.30
N ILE A 252 -6.31 5.02 -4.44
CA ILE A 252 -6.36 6.24 -3.62
C ILE A 252 -7.72 6.95 -3.78
N LYS A 253 -8.24 7.04 -5.01
CA LYS A 253 -9.56 7.64 -5.26
C LYS A 253 -10.66 6.85 -4.54
N ILE A 254 -10.64 5.53 -4.64
CA ILE A 254 -11.62 4.66 -3.96
C ILE A 254 -11.51 4.82 -2.44
N PHE A 255 -10.30 4.83 -1.89
CA PHE A 255 -10.06 5.02 -0.45
C PHE A 255 -10.59 6.35 0.06
N ASN A 256 -10.34 7.45 -0.66
CA ASN A 256 -10.83 8.77 -0.25
C ASN A 256 -12.36 8.80 -0.22
N ILE A 257 -13.03 8.27 -1.25
CA ILE A 257 -14.50 8.22 -1.31
C ILE A 257 -15.05 7.34 -0.19
N LEU A 258 -14.52 6.12 -0.04
CA LEU A 258 -15.00 5.16 0.95
C LEU A 258 -14.78 5.66 2.38
N GLN A 259 -13.63 6.28 2.66
CA GLN A 259 -13.35 6.86 3.97
C GLN A 259 -14.31 8.01 4.30
N ASP A 260 -14.61 8.90 3.34
CA ASP A 260 -15.57 9.99 3.53
C ASP A 260 -16.97 9.45 3.84
N GLU A 261 -17.42 8.44 3.09
CA GLU A 261 -18.72 7.78 3.29
C GLU A 261 -18.81 7.07 4.64
N ILE A 262 -17.76 6.33 5.03
CA ILE A 262 -17.68 5.67 6.34
C ILE A 262 -17.70 6.70 7.47
N ASN A 263 -16.88 7.76 7.38
CA ASN A 263 -16.81 8.78 8.42
C ASN A 263 -18.17 9.47 8.61
N GLU A 264 -18.87 9.77 7.52
CA GLU A 264 -20.21 10.34 7.61
C GLU A 264 -21.20 9.36 8.23
N ARG A 265 -21.13 8.08 7.86
CA ARG A 265 -21.99 7.05 8.44
C ARG A 265 -21.76 6.87 9.95
N ILE A 266 -20.50 6.91 10.38
CA ILE A 266 -20.13 6.89 11.80
C ILE A 266 -20.73 8.10 12.53
N ARG A 267 -20.66 9.30 11.94
CA ARG A 267 -21.26 10.51 12.54
C ARG A 267 -22.77 10.40 12.67
N GLU A 268 -23.46 9.89 11.65
CA GLU A 268 -24.92 9.62 11.72
C GLU A 268 -25.28 8.63 12.84
N LEU A 269 -24.44 7.60 13.06
CA LEU A 269 -24.67 6.61 14.10
C LEU A 269 -24.41 7.15 15.51
N ILE A 270 -23.38 7.98 15.69
CA ILE A 270 -22.93 8.42 17.02
C ILE A 270 -23.60 9.74 17.45
N ILE A 271 -23.86 10.68 16.53
CA ILE A 271 -24.35 12.02 16.85
C ILE A 271 -25.88 12.09 16.66
N PRO A 272 -26.67 12.25 17.73
CA PRO A 272 -28.12 12.36 17.62
C PRO A 272 -28.54 13.56 16.75
N GLY A 273 -29.40 13.31 15.74
CA GLY A 273 -29.92 14.35 14.86
C GLY A 273 -28.96 14.81 13.75
N HIS A 274 -27.79 14.20 13.62
CA HIS A 274 -26.89 14.46 12.51
C HIS A 274 -27.53 14.00 11.19
N LYS A 275 -27.63 14.92 10.23
CA LYS A 275 -28.03 14.64 8.85
C LYS A 275 -26.96 15.19 7.94
N LYS A 276 -26.53 14.37 6.97
CA LYS A 276 -25.58 14.77 5.94
C LYS A 276 -25.95 16.12 5.34
N LYS A 277 -25.05 17.11 5.43
CA LYS A 277 -25.20 18.36 4.68
C LYS A 277 -25.18 17.99 3.20
N ARG A 278 -26.28 18.23 2.48
CA ARG A 278 -26.31 18.10 1.01
C ARG A 278 -25.19 19.00 0.47
N LYS A 279 -24.21 18.41 -0.22
CA LYS A 279 -23.24 19.19 -1.01
C LYS A 279 -24.05 19.92 -2.07
N THR A 280 -24.25 21.22 -1.89
CA THR A 280 -24.61 22.13 -2.98
C THR A 280 -23.41 22.14 -3.91
N SER A 281 -23.57 21.50 -5.06
CA SER A 281 -22.71 21.73 -6.22
C SER A 281 -22.77 23.20 -6.56
N ILE A 282 -21.65 23.90 -6.41
CA ILE A 282 -21.36 25.16 -7.10
C ILE A 282 -20.43 24.81 -8.24
#